data_AF-A0A843HT61-F1
#
_entry.id   AF-A0A843HT61-F1
#
_cell.length_a   1.000
_cell.length_b   1.000
_cell.length_c   1.000
_cell.angle_alpha   90.00
_cell.angle_beta   90.00
_cell.angle_gamma   90.00
#
_symmetry.space_group_name_H-M   'P 1'
#
loop_
_entity.id
_entity.type
_entity.pdbx_description
1 polymer ?
#
loop_
_entity_poly.entity_id
_entity_poly.type
_entity_poly.pdbx_seq_one_letter_code
_entity_poly.pdbx_strand_id
1 'polypeptide(L)'
;MSTIKLYTSQKQGVSTTSWKLIASKLFKIDNIASYLAQFTPVTITKFRYTKQGLEISIKIDASQANAQPNSDLGYKYVSIQNDNENIAYYYVKKTTWRSENTIQLDLVMDVLNSLNEGSDYVFKANTRITREHKPRYIAQSFSITIFDYAPEGSYGTIN
;
A
#
# COMPACT_ATOMS: atom_id res chain seq x y z
N MET A 1 -10.88 16.84 13.19
CA MET A 1 -9.94 15.78 13.62
C MET A 1 -9.42 15.06 12.40
N SER A 2 -8.09 14.90 12.31
CA SER A 2 -7.45 14.32 11.13
C SER A 2 -7.67 12.82 11.12
N THR A 3 -8.08 12.29 9.97
CA THR A 3 -8.48 10.89 9.81
C THR A 3 -7.56 10.22 8.79
N ILE A 4 -7.02 9.06 9.17
CA ILE A 4 -6.30 8.19 8.25
C ILE A 4 -7.14 6.92 8.03
N LYS A 5 -7.35 6.54 6.77
CA LYS A 5 -7.93 5.24 6.41
C LYS A 5 -6.92 4.42 5.66
N LEU A 6 -6.66 3.21 6.13
CA LEU A 6 -5.80 2.23 5.49
C LEU A 6 -6.69 1.19 4.79
N TYR A 7 -6.51 0.99 3.49
CA TYR A 7 -7.36 0.08 2.70
C TYR A 7 -6.64 -1.26 2.47
N THR A 8 -7.12 -2.32 3.13
CA THR A 8 -6.52 -3.68 3.13
C THR A 8 -6.76 -4.46 1.83
N SER A 9 -6.43 -5.76 1.81
CA SER A 9 -6.83 -6.70 0.75
C SER A 9 -8.33 -6.66 0.47
N GLN A 10 -8.71 -7.01 -0.78
CA GLN A 10 -10.11 -7.06 -1.22
C GLN A 10 -10.93 -8.00 -0.33
N LYS A 11 -12.23 -7.70 -0.18
CA LYS A 11 -13.19 -8.58 0.51
C LYS A 11 -13.08 -10.02 -0.01
N GLN A 12 -13.20 -11.00 0.91
CA GLN A 12 -12.86 -12.43 0.72
C GLN A 12 -13.12 -12.98 -0.68
N GLY A 13 -12.10 -13.65 -1.25
CA GLY A 13 -12.16 -14.36 -2.54
C GLY A 13 -10.89 -14.33 -3.39
N VAL A 14 -9.81 -13.66 -2.97
CA VAL A 14 -8.61 -13.46 -3.80
C VAL A 14 -7.33 -13.83 -3.02
N SER A 15 -6.53 -14.73 -3.61
CA SER A 15 -5.25 -15.26 -3.12
C SER A 15 -4.22 -14.18 -2.73
N THR A 16 -3.49 -14.42 -1.64
CA THR A 16 -2.47 -13.56 -1.05
C THR A 16 -1.13 -13.68 -1.79
N THR A 17 -1.02 -13.01 -2.93
CA THR A 17 0.26 -12.91 -3.66
C THR A 17 1.00 -11.63 -3.27
N SER A 18 2.31 -11.68 -3.06
CA SER A 18 3.12 -10.47 -2.82
C SER A 18 3.14 -9.59 -4.08
N TRP A 19 2.75 -8.33 -3.93
CA TRP A 19 2.47 -7.41 -5.03
C TRP A 19 3.50 -6.27 -5.06
N LYS A 20 4.19 -6.06 -6.20
CA LYS A 20 5.07 -4.88 -6.39
C LYS A 20 4.33 -3.79 -7.16
N LEU A 21 4.32 -2.56 -6.62
CA LEU A 21 3.82 -1.37 -7.33
C LEU A 21 4.75 -1.06 -8.52
N ILE A 22 4.17 -0.93 -9.71
CA ILE A 22 4.89 -0.42 -10.87
C ILE A 22 4.47 1.03 -11.12
N ALA A 23 5.32 1.97 -10.72
CA ALA A 23 5.11 3.40 -10.87
C ALA A 23 5.24 3.92 -12.33
N SER A 24 5.27 3.03 -13.33
CA SER A 24 5.72 3.40 -14.69
C SER A 24 4.73 4.22 -15.51
N LYS A 25 3.49 4.47 -15.03
CA LYS A 25 2.49 5.25 -15.78
C LYS A 25 1.61 6.11 -14.88
N LEU A 26 1.37 7.35 -15.32
CA LEU A 26 0.34 8.24 -14.78
C LEU A 26 -1.03 7.59 -14.96
N PHE A 27 -1.72 7.38 -13.84
CA PHE A 27 -2.99 6.67 -13.79
C PHE A 27 -4.04 7.50 -13.04
N LYS A 28 -5.27 7.52 -13.54
CA LYS A 28 -6.42 8.13 -12.86
C LYS A 28 -7.54 7.10 -12.64
N ILE A 29 -8.09 7.08 -11.42
CA ILE A 29 -9.30 6.32 -11.10
C ILE A 29 -10.49 7.25 -11.37
N ASP A 30 -11.42 6.83 -12.21
CA ASP A 30 -12.56 7.67 -12.58
C ASP A 30 -13.51 7.91 -11.40
N ASN A 31 -13.70 6.89 -10.56
CA ASN A 31 -14.40 7.03 -9.29
C ASN A 31 -13.60 6.36 -8.16
N ILE A 32 -12.75 7.16 -7.49
CA ILE A 32 -11.92 6.68 -6.39
C ILE A 32 -12.74 6.17 -5.21
N ALA A 33 -13.91 6.76 -4.93
CA ALA A 33 -14.77 6.31 -3.83
C ALA A 33 -15.28 4.88 -4.08
N SER A 34 -15.76 4.59 -5.30
CA SER A 34 -16.21 3.26 -5.70
C SER A 34 -15.09 2.23 -5.72
N TYR A 35 -13.89 2.62 -6.18
CA TYR A 35 -12.71 1.75 -6.13
C TYR A 35 -12.35 1.38 -4.69
N LEU A 36 -12.33 2.36 -3.79
CA LEU A 36 -11.95 2.16 -2.40
C LEU A 36 -13.00 1.40 -1.57
N ALA A 37 -14.27 1.43 -1.98
CA ALA A 37 -15.36 0.69 -1.34
C ALA A 37 -15.22 -0.85 -1.43
N GLN A 38 -14.36 -1.33 -2.34
CA GLN A 38 -14.06 -2.76 -2.50
C GLN A 38 -13.14 -3.31 -1.40
N PHE A 39 -12.47 -2.43 -0.66
CA PHE A 39 -11.56 -2.78 0.42
C PHE A 39 -12.22 -2.52 1.79
N THR A 40 -11.72 -3.19 2.82
CA THR A 40 -12.15 -2.94 4.20
C THR A 40 -11.23 -1.88 4.81
N PRO A 41 -11.71 -0.66 5.11
CA PRO A 41 -10.85 0.39 5.66
C PRO A 41 -10.62 0.19 7.16
N VAL A 42 -9.37 0.29 7.58
CA VAL A 42 -9.00 0.47 9.00
C VAL A 42 -8.86 1.97 9.24
N THR A 43 -9.68 2.51 10.15
CA THR A 43 -9.72 3.95 10.44
C THR A 43 -8.91 4.27 11.70
N ILE A 44 -8.02 5.24 11.61
CA ILE A 44 -7.24 5.79 12.72
C ILE A 44 -7.74 7.21 12.98
N THR A 45 -8.39 7.42 14.13
CA THR A 45 -9.16 8.65 14.46
C THR A 45 -8.45 9.63 15.39
N LYS A 46 -7.22 9.33 15.83
CA LYS A 46 -6.42 10.18 16.73
C LYS A 46 -5.06 10.54 16.14
N PHE A 47 -5.03 10.84 14.85
CA PHE A 47 -3.78 11.25 14.20
C PHE A 47 -3.59 12.77 14.31
N ARG A 48 -2.34 13.20 14.53
CA ARG A 48 -1.99 14.62 14.47
C ARG A 48 -1.99 15.09 13.01
N TYR A 49 -2.05 16.41 12.80
CA TYR A 49 -1.89 16.99 11.48
C TYR A 49 -0.69 16.38 10.74
N THR A 50 -0.90 15.96 9.49
CA THR A 50 0.16 15.44 8.63
C THR A 50 0.37 16.39 7.49
N LYS A 51 1.58 16.95 7.38
CA LYS A 51 1.95 17.75 6.22
C LYS A 51 1.89 16.86 4.97
N GLN A 52 1.03 17.23 4.04
CA GLN A 52 0.91 16.53 2.75
C GLN A 52 2.18 16.77 1.91
N GLY A 53 2.60 15.76 1.16
CA GLY A 53 3.80 15.81 0.33
C GLY A 53 3.82 14.68 -0.69
N LEU A 54 4.64 14.80 -1.74
CA LEU A 54 4.69 13.79 -2.81
C LEU A 54 5.16 12.42 -2.30
N GLU A 55 6.15 12.42 -1.41
CA GLU A 55 6.56 11.25 -0.64
C GLU A 55 6.59 11.65 0.83
N ILE A 56 5.93 10.87 1.68
CA ILE A 56 5.90 11.10 3.13
C ILE A 56 6.08 9.77 3.87
N SER A 57 6.55 9.84 5.11
CA SER A 57 6.59 8.67 6.00
C SER A 57 5.75 8.95 7.22
N ILE A 58 4.83 8.04 7.56
CA ILE A 58 4.01 8.12 8.76
C ILE A 58 4.28 6.92 9.67
N LYS A 59 4.20 7.14 10.98
CA LYS A 59 4.24 6.05 11.97
C LYS A 59 2.84 5.84 12.50
N ILE A 60 2.42 4.58 12.59
CA ILE A 60 1.12 4.20 13.10
C ILE A 60 1.27 3.12 14.16
N ASP A 61 0.35 3.12 15.13
CA ASP A 61 0.28 2.09 16.16
C ASP A 61 -0.33 0.83 15.54
N ALA A 62 0.51 -0.15 15.28
CA ALA A 62 0.15 -1.43 14.70
C ALA A 62 1.24 -2.47 15.03
N SER A 63 0.84 -3.74 15.20
CA SER A 63 1.76 -4.83 15.54
C SER A 63 2.92 -4.95 14.56
N GLN A 64 4.14 -5.26 15.01
CA GLN A 64 5.30 -5.51 14.13
C GLN A 64 5.08 -6.65 13.12
N ALA A 65 4.16 -7.58 13.39
CA ALA A 65 3.81 -8.68 12.50
C ALA A 65 3.37 -8.16 11.12
N ASN A 66 2.89 -6.93 11.06
CA ASN A 66 2.42 -6.22 9.88
C ASN A 66 3.51 -5.68 8.95
N ALA A 67 4.76 -5.67 9.40
CA ALA A 67 5.90 -5.17 8.62
C ALA A 67 6.79 -6.30 8.08
N GLN A 68 6.32 -7.55 8.15
CA GLN A 68 7.09 -8.71 7.72
C GLN A 68 7.05 -8.86 6.19
N PRO A 69 8.10 -9.40 5.54
CA PRO A 69 8.15 -9.58 4.09
C PRO A 69 7.01 -10.42 3.49
N ASN A 70 6.34 -11.23 4.32
CA ASN A 70 5.23 -12.10 3.96
C ASN A 70 3.94 -11.76 4.74
N SER A 71 3.93 -10.66 5.52
CA SER A 71 2.70 -10.25 6.18
C SER A 71 1.77 -9.64 5.19
N ASP A 72 0.59 -10.24 5.09
CA ASP A 72 -0.52 -9.81 4.26
C ASP A 72 -1.21 -8.57 4.84
N LEU A 73 -0.43 -7.59 5.29
CA LEU A 73 -0.92 -6.24 5.38
C LEU A 73 -1.12 -5.72 3.96
N GLY A 74 -2.22 -6.15 3.37
CA GLY A 74 -2.75 -5.69 2.11
C GLY A 74 -3.11 -4.21 2.08
N TYR A 75 -2.51 -3.35 2.91
CA TYR A 75 -2.66 -1.90 2.81
C TYR A 75 -2.03 -1.42 1.51
N LYS A 76 -2.83 -1.44 0.45
CA LYS A 76 -2.39 -0.99 -0.88
C LYS A 76 -2.52 0.52 -1.03
N TYR A 77 -3.36 1.12 -0.21
CA TYR A 77 -3.78 2.50 -0.34
C TYR A 77 -4.05 3.12 1.02
N VAL A 78 -3.80 4.41 1.14
CA VAL A 78 -4.05 5.21 2.33
C VAL A 78 -4.77 6.49 1.91
N SER A 79 -5.82 6.87 2.62
CA SER A 79 -6.37 8.22 2.54
C SER A 79 -6.08 8.98 3.82
N ILE A 80 -5.62 10.21 3.68
CA ILE A 80 -5.32 11.13 4.77
C ILE A 80 -6.19 12.35 4.56
N GLN A 81 -7.01 12.66 5.56
CA GLN A 81 -7.80 13.88 5.60
C GLN A 81 -7.41 14.67 6.83
N ASN A 82 -6.78 15.82 6.65
CA ASN A 82 -6.61 16.79 7.73
C ASN A 82 -7.91 17.60 7.90
N ASP A 83 -8.04 18.29 9.03
CA ASP A 83 -9.25 19.05 9.38
C ASP A 83 -9.59 20.07 8.28
N ASN A 84 -10.79 19.92 7.69
CA ASN A 84 -11.31 20.78 6.62
C ASN A 84 -10.46 20.82 5.33
N GLU A 85 -9.48 19.92 5.16
CA GLU A 85 -8.70 19.78 3.92
C GLU A 85 -9.31 18.71 3.00
N ASN A 86 -8.95 18.81 1.72
CA ASN A 86 -9.21 17.76 0.74
C ASN A 86 -8.53 16.45 1.15
N ILE A 87 -9.16 15.33 0.81
CA ILE A 87 -8.61 14.00 1.05
C ILE A 87 -7.41 13.80 0.12
N ALA A 88 -6.24 13.61 0.71
CA ALA A 88 -5.05 13.18 -0.02
C ALA A 88 -4.95 11.67 -0.02
N TYR A 89 -4.66 11.10 -1.18
CA TYR A 89 -4.56 9.67 -1.39
C TYR A 89 -3.12 9.26 -1.65
N TYR A 90 -2.73 8.13 -1.09
CA TYR A 90 -1.35 7.64 -1.12
C TYR A 90 -1.30 6.14 -1.39
N TYR A 91 -0.29 5.74 -2.14
CA TYR A 91 0.15 4.36 -2.24
C TYR A 91 1.12 4.04 -1.12
N VAL A 92 1.01 2.83 -0.55
CA VAL A 92 2.02 2.31 0.38
C VAL A 92 3.17 1.72 -0.43
N LYS A 93 4.34 2.37 -0.39
CA LYS A 93 5.57 1.93 -1.07
C LYS A 93 6.29 0.86 -0.26
N LYS A 94 6.35 1.06 1.06
CA LYS A 94 7.05 0.18 1.99
C LYS A 94 6.44 0.28 3.38
N THR A 95 6.41 -0.85 4.07
CA THR A 95 6.13 -0.93 5.51
C THR A 95 7.39 -1.36 6.23
N THR A 96 7.78 -0.64 7.28
CA THR A 96 9.00 -0.92 8.06
C THR A 96 8.65 -1.06 9.53
N TRP A 97 9.15 -2.11 10.16
CA TRP A 97 9.04 -2.31 11.61
C TRP A 97 9.84 -1.24 12.35
N ARG A 98 9.25 -0.65 13.40
CA ARG A 98 9.94 0.31 14.29
C ARG A 98 9.98 -0.15 15.74
N SER A 99 8.88 -0.71 16.24
CA SER A 99 8.80 -1.33 17.57
C SER A 99 7.69 -2.40 17.57
N GLU A 100 7.54 -3.14 18.67
CA GLU A 100 6.54 -4.20 18.80
C GLU A 100 5.12 -3.78 18.39
N ASN A 101 4.74 -2.53 18.70
CA ASN A 101 3.42 -1.95 18.42
C ASN A 101 3.48 -0.72 17.51
N THR A 102 4.57 -0.53 16.77
CA THR A 102 4.68 0.60 15.84
C THR A 102 5.32 0.17 14.52
N ILE A 103 4.65 0.51 13.43
CA ILE A 103 5.19 0.40 12.08
C ILE A 103 5.27 1.77 11.41
N GLN A 104 6.19 1.91 10.48
CA GLN A 104 6.31 3.06 9.60
C GLN A 104 5.82 2.68 8.19
N LEU A 105 4.98 3.53 7.62
CA LEU A 105 4.56 3.46 6.22
C LEU A 105 5.28 4.54 5.44
N ASP A 106 6.00 4.15 4.39
CA ASP A 106 6.52 5.08 3.38
C ASP A 106 5.47 5.17 2.26
N LEU A 107 5.00 6.38 2.02
CA LEU A 107 3.84 6.69 1.21
C LEU A 107 4.24 7.53 0.00
N VAL A 108 3.59 7.27 -1.14
CA VAL A 108 3.75 8.06 -2.38
C VAL A 108 2.38 8.56 -2.79
N MET A 109 2.24 9.87 -2.97
CA MET A 109 0.97 10.50 -3.29
C MET A 109 0.43 10.05 -4.65
N ASP A 110 -0.85 9.73 -4.69
CA ASP A 110 -1.62 9.59 -5.90
C ASP A 110 -2.13 10.96 -6.36
N VAL A 111 -1.26 11.70 -7.04
CA VAL A 111 -1.49 13.11 -7.39
C VAL A 111 -2.77 13.30 -8.20
N LEU A 112 -3.03 12.43 -9.18
CA LEU A 112 -4.20 12.58 -10.07
C LEU A 112 -5.53 12.33 -9.37
N ASN A 113 -5.53 11.52 -8.30
CA ASN A 113 -6.74 11.26 -7.53
C ASN A 113 -6.84 12.11 -6.25
N SER A 114 -5.76 12.77 -5.83
CA SER A 114 -5.72 13.71 -4.68
C SER A 114 -6.03 15.14 -5.08
N LEU A 115 -5.78 15.52 -6.33
CA LEU A 115 -6.06 16.84 -6.87
C LEU A 115 -7.35 16.82 -7.69
N ASN A 116 -8.08 17.93 -7.68
CA ASN A 116 -9.33 18.09 -8.40
C ASN A 116 -9.08 18.46 -9.87
N GLU A 117 -9.49 17.59 -10.79
CA GLU A 117 -9.55 17.95 -12.21
C GLU A 117 -10.57 19.07 -12.42
N GLY A 118 -10.19 20.11 -13.17
CA GLY A 118 -11.00 21.29 -13.43
C GLY A 118 -10.65 22.49 -12.57
N SER A 119 -10.13 22.29 -11.35
CA SER A 119 -9.62 23.39 -10.51
C SER A 119 -8.10 23.38 -10.40
N ASP A 120 -7.53 22.23 -10.01
CA ASP A 120 -6.10 22.11 -9.68
C ASP A 120 -5.27 21.76 -10.91
N TYR A 121 -5.89 21.05 -11.88
CA TYR A 121 -5.31 20.75 -13.18
C TYR A 121 -6.38 20.53 -14.24
N VAL A 122 -6.01 20.69 -15.52
CA VAL A 122 -6.89 20.41 -16.67
C VAL A 122 -6.11 19.56 -17.68
N PHE A 123 -6.72 18.48 -18.16
CA PHE A 123 -6.11 17.67 -19.22
C PHE A 123 -6.15 18.41 -20.56
N LYS A 124 -5.03 18.37 -21.28
CA LYS A 124 -4.90 18.89 -22.64
C LYS A 124 -4.95 17.73 -23.63
N ALA A 125 -5.16 18.03 -24.92
CA ALA A 125 -5.23 17.01 -25.98
C ALA A 125 -3.97 16.12 -26.07
N ASN A 126 -2.83 16.58 -25.57
CA ASN A 126 -1.57 15.82 -25.54
C ASN A 126 -1.31 15.08 -24.21
N THR A 127 -2.21 15.19 -23.22
CA THR A 127 -2.05 14.49 -21.94
C THR A 127 -2.30 13.00 -22.12
N ARG A 128 -1.27 12.18 -21.87
CA ARG A 128 -1.36 10.72 -21.92
C ARG A 128 -1.53 10.15 -20.51
N ILE A 129 -2.75 9.76 -20.17
CA ILE A 129 -3.07 9.04 -18.92
C ILE A 129 -3.57 7.64 -19.23
N THR A 130 -3.20 6.67 -18.40
CA THR A 130 -3.77 5.31 -18.47
C THR A 130 -4.95 5.23 -17.50
N ARG A 131 -6.14 4.82 -17.98
CA ARG A 131 -7.34 4.67 -17.14
C ARG A 131 -7.60 3.19 -16.80
N GLU A 132 -8.20 3.01 -15.63
CA GLU A 132 -8.93 1.86 -15.03
C GLU A 132 -8.47 0.38 -15.19
N HIS A 133 -7.80 -0.06 -16.27
CA HIS A 133 -7.75 -1.51 -16.60
C HIS A 133 -6.36 -2.16 -16.72
N LYS A 134 -5.27 -1.55 -16.27
CA LYS A 134 -3.97 -2.27 -16.17
C LYS A 134 -3.69 -2.78 -14.76
N PRO A 135 -3.32 -4.06 -14.58
CA PRO A 135 -2.81 -4.57 -13.30
C PRO A 135 -1.59 -3.74 -12.87
N ARG A 136 -1.73 -2.98 -11.78
CA ARG A 136 -0.67 -2.09 -11.25
C ARG A 136 0.28 -2.77 -10.26
N TYR A 137 -0.19 -3.90 -9.77
CA TYR A 137 0.54 -4.79 -8.93
C TYR A 137 0.87 -6.00 -9.80
N ILE A 138 2.15 -6.28 -9.99
CA ILE A 138 2.56 -7.56 -10.56
C ILE A 138 2.93 -8.48 -9.40
N ALA A 139 2.43 -9.72 -9.45
CA ALA A 139 2.82 -10.76 -8.54
C ALA A 139 4.33 -10.95 -8.60
N GLN A 140 5.02 -10.86 -7.46
CA GLN A 140 6.39 -11.35 -7.38
C GLN A 140 6.35 -12.86 -7.18
N SER A 141 6.82 -13.59 -8.18
CA SER A 141 7.25 -14.97 -8.00
C SER A 141 8.63 -14.92 -7.36
N PHE A 142 8.76 -15.32 -6.09
CA PHE A 142 10.06 -15.60 -5.50
C PHE A 142 10.31 -17.10 -5.61
N SER A 143 11.44 -17.49 -6.19
CA SER A 143 11.98 -18.83 -6.00
C SER A 143 12.71 -18.83 -4.66
N ILE A 144 12.12 -19.43 -3.63
CA ILE A 144 12.83 -19.74 -2.40
C ILE A 144 13.54 -21.07 -2.65
N THR A 145 14.85 -21.04 -2.83
CA THR A 145 15.66 -22.24 -2.68
C THR A 145 15.79 -22.50 -1.18
N ILE A 146 15.00 -23.44 -0.67
CA ILE A 146 15.19 -23.97 0.68
C ILE A 146 16.43 -24.85 0.61
N PHE A 147 17.51 -24.44 1.26
CA PHE A 147 18.57 -25.39 1.60
C PHE A 147 18.08 -26.14 2.82
N ASP A 148 17.77 -27.43 2.66
CA ASP A 148 17.50 -28.29 3.80
C ASP A 148 18.74 -28.30 4.68
N TYR A 149 18.60 -27.80 5.91
CA TYR A 149 19.60 -27.98 6.93
C TYR A 149 19.55 -29.47 7.30
N ALA A 150 20.46 -30.27 6.76
CA ALA A 150 20.67 -31.62 7.26
C ALA A 150 21.11 -31.48 8.73
N PRO A 151 20.34 -31.99 9.71
CA PRO A 151 20.82 -32.02 11.08
C PRO A 151 22.10 -32.85 11.11
N GLU A 152 23.17 -32.28 11.66
CA GLU A 152 24.41 -33.02 11.92
C GLU A 152 24.06 -34.25 12.78
N GLY A 153 24.22 -35.46 12.24
CA GLY A 153 24.01 -36.69 13.01
C GLY A 153 23.62 -37.96 12.25
N SER A 154 23.25 -37.88 10.97
CA SER A 154 22.86 -39.09 10.21
C SER A 154 24.07 -39.82 9.63
N TYR A 155 24.87 -40.48 10.47
CA TYR A 155 25.79 -41.52 10.00
C TYR A 155 24.98 -42.80 9.78
N GLY A 156 24.59 -43.05 8.53
CA GLY A 156 24.07 -44.35 8.11
C GLY A 156 25.20 -45.37 8.08
N THR A 157 24.99 -46.49 8.77
CA THR A 157 25.85 -47.68 8.72
C THR A 157 25.78 -48.29 7.32
N ILE A 158 26.93 -48.52 6.71
CA ILE A 158 27.06 -49.25 5.45
C ILE A 158 27.01 -50.75 5.81
N ASN A 159 26.02 -51.47 5.28
CA ASN A 159 26.08 -52.91 5.06
C ASN A 159 25.96 -53.14 3.56
#